data_AF-A0A353NMV2-F1
#
_entry.id   AF-A0A353NMV2-F1
#
_cell.length_a   1.000
_cell.length_b   1.000
_cell.length_c   1.000
_cell.angle_alpha   90.00
_cell.angle_beta   90.00
_cell.angle_gamma   90.00
#
_symmetry.space_group_name_H-M   'P 1'
#
loop_
_entity.id
_entity.type
_entity.pdbx_description
1 polymer ?
#
loop_
_entity_poly.entity_id
_entity_poly.type
_entity_poly.pdbx_seq_one_letter_code
_entity_poly.pdbx_strand_id
1 'polypeptide(L)'
;SGHASQEELKLMINLTKPKFFIPIHGEYRHLIKHAQLAKDVGISNENVFVVENGQILEFCSNWGKVAGRVTAGRVLVDGLGVGDVGNIVLRDRRQLSRDGLVVVVLTLDQNSGEIVAGPDIISRGFVYVRESE
;
A
#
# COMPACT_ATOMS: atom_id res chain seq x y z
N SER A 1 -14.95 -18.14 -8.77
CA SER A 1 -14.47 -16.75 -8.83
C SER A 1 -15.66 -15.84 -9.03
N GLY A 2 -15.68 -14.64 -8.43
CA GLY A 2 -16.72 -13.61 -8.67
C GLY A 2 -16.35 -12.60 -9.76
N HIS A 3 -15.18 -12.74 -10.39
CA HIS A 3 -14.69 -11.85 -11.44
C HIS A 3 -14.50 -12.62 -12.75
N ALA A 4 -14.73 -11.89 -13.86
CA ALA A 4 -14.59 -12.37 -15.23
C ALA A 4 -13.18 -12.87 -15.55
N SER A 5 -13.11 -14.00 -16.24
CA SER A 5 -11.89 -14.57 -16.84
C SER A 5 -11.61 -13.95 -18.21
N GLN A 6 -10.50 -14.34 -18.85
CA GLN A 6 -10.01 -13.68 -20.07
C GLN A 6 -11.06 -13.60 -21.19
N GLU A 7 -11.78 -14.69 -21.46
CA GLU A 7 -12.77 -14.72 -22.55
C GLU A 7 -14.01 -13.88 -22.24
N GLU A 8 -14.43 -13.79 -20.97
CA GLU A 8 -15.53 -12.93 -20.54
C GLU A 8 -15.13 -11.44 -20.62
N LEU A 9 -13.87 -11.11 -20.30
CA LEU A 9 -13.33 -9.76 -20.47
C LEU A 9 -13.27 -9.37 -21.96
N LYS A 10 -12.79 -10.26 -22.83
CA LYS A 10 -12.78 -10.06 -24.29
C LYS A 10 -14.20 -9.89 -24.83
N LEU A 11 -15.15 -10.70 -24.35
CA LEU A 11 -16.57 -10.59 -24.72
C LEU A 11 -17.10 -9.18 -24.41
N MET A 12 -16.84 -8.66 -23.21
CA MET A 12 -17.25 -7.31 -22.82
C MET A 12 -16.65 -6.22 -23.73
N ILE A 13 -15.37 -6.33 -24.07
CA ILE A 13 -14.70 -5.38 -24.96
C ILE A 13 -15.32 -5.42 -26.37
N ASN A 14 -15.60 -6.62 -26.89
CA ASN A 14 -16.21 -6.80 -28.20
C ASN A 14 -17.66 -6.31 -28.28
N LEU A 15 -18.42 -6.41 -27.18
CA LEU A 15 -19.78 -5.90 -27.09
C LEU A 15 -19.83 -4.37 -27.01
N THR A 16 -18.93 -3.77 -26.23
CA THR A 16 -18.93 -2.32 -25.97
C THR A 16 -18.20 -1.51 -27.04
N LYS A 17 -17.26 -2.13 -27.78
CA LYS A 17 -16.46 -1.50 -28.84
C LYS A 17 -15.89 -0.14 -28.42
N PRO A 18 -15.13 -0.08 -27.32
CA PRO A 18 -14.69 1.19 -26.76
C PRO A 18 -13.68 1.89 -27.68
N LYS A 19 -13.77 3.22 -27.82
CA LYS A 19 -12.74 4.01 -28.51
C LYS A 19 -11.43 4.04 -27.73
N PHE A 20 -11.52 4.17 -26.40
CA PHE A 20 -10.40 4.18 -25.48
C PHE A 20 -10.64 3.13 -24.39
N PHE A 21 -9.60 2.41 -23.99
CA PHE A 21 -9.70 1.35 -22.99
C PHE A 21 -8.77 1.61 -21.80
N ILE A 22 -9.30 1.50 -20.60
CA ILE A 22 -8.57 1.74 -19.34
C ILE A 22 -8.85 0.54 -18.44
N PRO A 23 -7.91 -0.39 -18.25
CA PRO A 23 -8.11 -1.47 -17.30
C PRO A 23 -8.14 -0.90 -15.88
N ILE A 24 -9.14 -1.33 -15.11
CA ILE A 24 -9.30 -0.98 -13.70
C ILE A 24 -9.36 -2.24 -12.83
N HIS A 25 -9.32 -2.04 -11.51
CA HIS A 25 -9.52 -3.06 -10.50
C HIS A 25 -8.55 -4.27 -10.61
N GLY A 26 -7.31 -4.04 -10.19
CA GLY A 26 -6.31 -5.08 -10.01
C GLY A 26 -4.94 -4.49 -9.76
N GLU A 27 -4.02 -5.30 -9.24
CA GLU A 27 -2.59 -4.93 -9.26
C GLU A 27 -2.07 -4.72 -10.68
N TYR A 28 -0.95 -4.01 -10.80
CA TYR A 28 -0.33 -3.63 -12.07
C TYR A 28 -0.20 -4.79 -13.07
N ARG A 29 0.18 -5.99 -12.61
CA ARG A 29 0.26 -7.19 -13.45
C ARG A 29 -1.06 -7.54 -14.15
N HIS A 30 -2.18 -7.37 -13.45
CA HIS A 30 -3.51 -7.65 -13.98
C HIS A 30 -3.91 -6.57 -14.99
N LEU A 31 -3.62 -5.30 -14.69
CA LEU A 31 -3.91 -4.18 -15.59
C LEU A 31 -3.15 -4.32 -16.91
N ILE A 32 -1.86 -4.68 -16.85
CA ILE A 32 -1.04 -4.93 -18.04
C ILE A 32 -1.61 -6.09 -18.86
N LYS A 33 -2.01 -7.20 -18.22
CA LYS A 33 -2.61 -8.33 -18.94
C LYS A 33 -3.96 -7.96 -19.54
N HIS A 34 -4.81 -7.22 -18.83
CA HIS A 34 -6.11 -6.79 -19.34
C HIS A 34 -5.96 -5.79 -20.51
N ALA A 35 -5.00 -4.88 -20.43
CA ALA A 35 -4.61 -4.03 -21.56
C ALA A 35 -4.15 -4.86 -22.77
N GLN A 36 -3.41 -5.94 -22.56
CA GLN A 36 -3.01 -6.84 -23.65
C GLN A 36 -4.23 -7.51 -24.28
N LEU A 37 -5.17 -8.03 -23.48
CA LEU A 37 -6.40 -8.63 -24.00
C LEU A 37 -7.20 -7.64 -24.86
N ALA A 38 -7.27 -6.37 -24.46
CA ALA A 38 -7.92 -5.33 -25.26
C ALA A 38 -7.24 -5.12 -26.63
N LYS A 39 -5.91 -5.15 -26.67
CA LYS A 39 -5.14 -5.07 -27.93
C LYS A 39 -5.38 -6.29 -28.80
N ASP A 40 -5.41 -7.48 -28.20
CA ASP A 40 -5.61 -8.75 -28.91
C ASP A 40 -6.99 -8.82 -29.61
N VAL A 41 -8.00 -8.11 -29.08
CA VAL A 41 -9.34 -8.00 -29.70
C VAL A 41 -9.53 -6.73 -30.55
N GLY A 42 -8.44 -6.02 -30.86
CA GLY A 42 -8.43 -4.98 -31.90
C GLY A 42 -8.48 -3.53 -31.41
N ILE A 43 -8.34 -3.26 -30.10
CA ILE A 43 -8.17 -1.88 -29.63
C ILE A 43 -6.74 -1.41 -29.92
N SER A 44 -6.59 -0.29 -30.64
CA SER A 44 -5.29 0.28 -30.97
C SER A 44 -4.46 0.56 -29.72
N ASN A 45 -3.15 0.27 -29.77
CA ASN A 45 -2.24 0.44 -28.63
C ASN A 45 -2.23 1.88 -28.07
N GLU A 46 -2.34 2.89 -28.94
CA GLU A 46 -2.44 4.31 -28.59
C GLU A 46 -3.71 4.69 -27.81
N ASN A 47 -4.73 3.83 -27.85
CA ASN A 47 -6.01 4.03 -27.18
C ASN A 47 -6.15 3.22 -25.89
N VAL A 48 -5.12 2.47 -25.50
CA VAL A 48 -5.12 1.66 -24.27
C VAL A 48 -4.24 2.33 -23.21
N PHE A 49 -4.84 2.75 -22.09
CA PHE A 49 -4.16 3.51 -21.03
C PHE A 49 -4.08 2.71 -19.74
N VAL A 50 -2.88 2.26 -19.38
CA VAL A 50 -2.61 1.70 -18.04
C VAL A 50 -2.15 2.84 -17.14
N VAL A 51 -2.92 3.16 -16.11
CA VAL A 51 -2.68 4.31 -15.23
C VAL A 51 -2.63 3.92 -13.76
N GLU A 52 -1.96 4.76 -12.98
CA GLU A 52 -1.84 4.67 -11.54
C GLU A 52 -2.80 5.63 -10.83
N ASN A 53 -3.08 5.34 -9.55
CA ASN A 53 -3.89 6.22 -8.72
C ASN A 53 -3.31 7.65 -8.70
N GLY A 54 -4.18 8.62 -8.98
CA GLY A 54 -3.83 10.04 -9.05
C GLY A 54 -3.41 10.53 -10.43
N GLN A 55 -3.21 9.67 -11.42
CA GLN A 55 -3.00 10.15 -12.80
C GLN A 55 -4.32 10.65 -13.42
N ILE A 56 -4.26 11.79 -14.09
CA ILE A 56 -5.40 12.40 -14.78
C ILE A 56 -5.37 11.94 -16.24
N LEU A 57 -6.46 11.35 -16.71
CA LEU A 57 -6.69 11.07 -18.13
C LEU A 57 -7.67 12.10 -18.71
N GLU A 58 -7.27 12.72 -19.81
CA GLU A 58 -8.09 13.67 -20.57
C GLU A 58 -8.45 13.05 -21.92
N PHE A 59 -9.73 13.10 -22.27
CA PHE A 59 -10.26 12.55 -23.52
C PHE A 59 -11.03 13.61 -24.28
N CYS A 60 -10.81 13.65 -25.58
CA CYS A 60 -11.66 14.31 -26.56
C CYS A 60 -12.22 13.27 -27.52
N SER A 61 -13.10 13.71 -28.44
CA SER A 61 -13.66 12.82 -29.47
C SER A 61 -12.60 12.10 -30.28
N ASN A 62 -11.38 12.64 -30.43
CA ASN A 62 -10.34 12.11 -31.33
C ASN A 62 -9.03 11.70 -30.64
N TRP A 63 -8.78 12.11 -29.40
CA TRP A 63 -7.52 11.83 -28.72
C TRP A 63 -7.74 11.58 -27.23
N GLY A 64 -6.83 10.83 -26.62
CA GLY A 64 -6.73 10.64 -25.18
C GLY A 64 -5.28 10.82 -24.75
N LYS A 65 -5.03 11.46 -23.60
CA LYS A 65 -3.68 11.61 -23.05
C LYS A 65 -3.68 11.63 -21.53
N VAL A 66 -2.53 11.31 -20.94
CA VAL A 66 -2.28 11.57 -19.51
C VAL A 66 -1.95 13.05 -19.36
N ALA A 67 -2.82 13.81 -18.68
CA ALA A 67 -2.75 15.27 -18.61
C ALA A 67 -2.04 15.80 -17.34
N GLY A 68 -1.82 14.94 -16.34
CA GLY A 68 -1.15 15.34 -15.11
C GLY A 68 -1.35 14.35 -13.97
N ARG A 69 -1.10 14.84 -12.75
CA ARG A 69 -1.34 14.10 -11.50
C ARG A 69 -2.07 14.97 -10.49
N VAL A 70 -2.96 14.36 -9.72
CA VAL A 70 -3.53 14.90 -8.47
C VAL A 70 -2.91 14.18 -7.28
N THR A 71 -2.98 14.83 -6.11
CA THR A 71 -2.63 14.19 -4.85
C THR A 71 -3.55 13.00 -4.59
N ALA A 72 -2.97 11.80 -4.57
CA ALA A 72 -3.65 10.56 -4.23
C ALA A 72 -2.75 9.75 -3.31
N GLY A 73 -3.35 8.98 -2.41
CA GLY A 73 -2.62 8.22 -1.41
C GLY A 73 -3.53 7.33 -0.60
N ARG A 74 -2.94 6.67 0.40
CA ARG A 74 -3.68 5.83 1.34
C ARG A 74 -3.78 6.58 2.66
N VAL A 75 -4.97 6.59 3.24
CA VAL A 75 -5.19 6.99 4.64
C VAL A 75 -5.43 5.71 5.42
N LEU A 76 -4.63 5.50 6.46
CA LEU A 76 -4.76 4.33 7.32
C LEU A 76 -5.77 4.62 8.42
N VAL A 77 -6.54 3.62 8.82
CA VAL A 77 -7.54 3.69 9.88
C VAL A 77 -7.19 2.65 10.94
N ASP A 78 -7.10 3.07 12.19
CA ASP A 78 -6.80 2.21 13.33
C ASP A 78 -7.72 2.54 14.52
N GLY A 79 -8.70 1.68 14.77
CA GLY A 79 -9.74 1.93 15.76
C GLY A 79 -10.57 3.18 15.43
N LEU A 80 -10.52 4.17 16.33
CA LEU A 80 -11.15 5.49 16.13
C LEU A 80 -10.22 6.50 15.44
N GLY A 81 -8.94 6.14 15.25
CA GLY A 81 -7.94 6.96 14.59
C GLY A 81 -8.07 6.90 13.07
N VAL A 82 -8.11 8.07 12.44
CA VAL A 82 -8.12 8.21 10.97
C VAL A 82 -6.91 9.04 10.56
N GLY A 83 -5.95 8.42 9.88
CA GLY A 83 -4.74 9.08 9.39
C GLY A 83 -3.69 9.40 10.47
N ASP A 84 -3.92 9.01 11.71
CA ASP A 84 -2.99 9.10 12.84
C ASP A 84 -1.89 8.03 12.77
N VAL A 85 -2.16 6.89 12.13
CA VAL A 85 -1.16 5.88 11.82
C VAL A 85 -0.41 6.26 10.55
N GLY A 86 0.78 6.85 10.73
CA GLY A 86 1.73 7.10 9.66
C GLY A 86 2.68 5.92 9.37
N ASN A 87 3.51 6.08 8.33
CA ASN A 87 4.55 5.10 7.98
C ASN A 87 5.54 4.81 9.12
N ILE A 88 5.78 5.78 10.01
CA ILE A 88 6.69 5.63 11.17
C ILE A 88 6.09 4.65 12.17
N VAL A 89 4.82 4.82 12.54
CA VAL A 89 4.12 3.92 13.47
C VAL A 89 4.11 2.48 12.93
N LEU A 90 3.88 2.30 11.63
CA LEU A 90 3.97 0.97 11.00
C LEU A 90 5.39 0.40 11.01
N ARG A 91 6.42 1.24 10.83
CA ARG A 91 7.83 0.82 10.87
C ARG A 91 8.19 0.34 12.27
N ASP A 92 7.82 1.10 13.30
CA ASP A 92 8.10 0.75 14.69
C ASP A 92 7.34 -0.54 15.06
N ARG A 93 6.07 -0.67 14.68
CA ARG A 93 5.31 -1.93 14.84
C ARG A 93 6.00 -3.12 14.17
N ARG A 94 6.54 -2.96 12.95
CA ARG A 94 7.28 -4.01 12.26
C ARG A 94 8.56 -4.40 13.00
N GLN A 95 9.34 -3.42 13.46
CA GLN A 95 10.56 -3.67 14.25
C GLN A 95 10.21 -4.41 15.55
N LEU A 96 9.24 -3.90 16.32
CA LEU A 96 8.76 -4.54 17.54
C LEU A 96 8.25 -5.97 17.31
N SER A 97 7.55 -6.22 16.20
CA SER A 97 7.02 -7.56 15.88
C SER A 97 8.10 -8.57 15.52
N ARG A 98 9.23 -8.11 14.97
CA ARG A 98 10.32 -8.96 14.48
C ARG A 98 11.39 -9.17 15.54
N ASP A 99 11.78 -8.08 16.19
CA ASP A 99 12.94 -8.03 17.07
C ASP A 99 12.54 -7.88 18.55
N GLY A 100 11.26 -7.62 18.87
CA GLY A 100 10.84 -7.35 20.24
C GLY A 100 11.33 -6.00 20.77
N LEU A 101 11.31 -5.82 22.09
CA LEU A 101 11.84 -4.63 22.74
C LEU A 101 12.48 -4.96 24.10
N VAL A 102 13.49 -4.17 24.45
CA VAL A 102 14.13 -4.16 25.77
C VAL A 102 14.13 -2.73 26.29
N VAL A 103 13.53 -2.51 27.46
CA VAL A 103 13.52 -1.22 28.16
C VAL A 103 14.52 -1.28 29.30
N VAL A 104 15.43 -0.31 29.37
CA VAL A 104 16.37 -0.14 30.48
C VAL A 104 15.96 1.10 31.26
N VAL A 105 15.69 0.95 32.56
CA VAL A 105 15.24 2.03 33.44
C VAL A 105 16.32 2.30 34.49
N LEU A 106 16.74 3.56 34.60
CA LEU A 106 17.75 4.05 35.53
C LEU A 106 17.23 5.32 36.20
N THR A 107 17.48 5.46 37.51
CA THR A 107 17.17 6.68 38.27
C THR A 107 18.47 7.38 38.65
N LEU A 108 18.59 8.65 38.29
CA LEU A 108 19.77 9.47 38.54
C LEU A 108 19.43 10.59 39.53
N ASP A 109 20.34 10.89 40.45
CA ASP A 109 20.28 12.10 41.25
C ASP A 109 20.67 13.29 40.35
N GLN A 110 19.82 14.30 40.30
CA GLN A 110 20.03 15.44 39.40
C GLN A 110 21.24 16.30 39.78
N ASN A 111 21.61 16.33 41.07
CA ASN A 111 22.66 17.20 41.58
C ASN A 111 24.04 16.53 41.54
N SER A 112 24.13 15.27 41.96
CA SER A 112 25.38 14.51 41.97
C SER A 112 25.63 13.75 40.67
N GLY A 113 24.60 13.50 39.86
CA GLY A 113 24.69 12.65 38.67
C GLY A 113 24.86 11.17 38.99
N GLU A 114 24.73 10.78 40.25
CA GLU A 114 24.88 9.39 40.69
C GLU A 114 23.64 8.57 40.39
N ILE A 115 23.82 7.28 40.11
CA ILE A 115 22.72 6.32 39.94
C ILE A 115 22.18 5.98 41.32
N VAL A 116 20.92 6.33 41.57
CA VAL A 116 20.24 6.09 42.85
C VAL A 116 19.42 4.80 42.82
N ALA A 117 19.00 4.34 41.63
CA ALA A 117 18.30 3.07 41.44
C ALA A 117 18.41 2.54 39.99
N GLY A 118 18.25 1.23 39.83
CA GLY A 118 18.40 0.51 38.56
C GLY A 118 19.84 -0.01 38.30
N PRO A 119 20.16 -0.50 37.09
CA PRO A 119 19.29 -0.61 35.91
C PRO A 119 18.28 -1.75 36.01
N ASP A 120 17.00 -1.44 35.85
CA ASP A 120 15.95 -2.45 35.66
C ASP A 120 15.78 -2.74 34.17
N ILE A 121 15.84 -4.01 33.77
CA ILE A 121 15.72 -4.45 32.39
C ILE A 121 14.39 -5.17 32.18
N ILE A 122 13.53 -4.61 31.35
CA ILE A 122 12.23 -5.18 30.99
C ILE A 122 12.26 -5.62 29.53
N SER A 123 12.04 -6.91 29.27
CA SER A 123 12.01 -7.46 27.91
C SER A 123 10.59 -7.90 27.51
N ARG A 124 10.22 -7.62 26.26
CA ARG A 124 8.97 -8.10 25.63
C ARG A 124 9.25 -8.57 24.21
N GLY A 125 8.98 -9.84 23.92
CA GLY A 125 9.10 -10.39 22.57
C GLY A 125 10.52 -10.50 22.01
N PHE A 126 11.55 -10.14 22.78
CA PHE A 126 12.96 -10.23 22.38
C PHE A 126 13.56 -11.60 22.69
N VAL A 127 13.34 -12.12 23.91
CA VAL A 127 13.73 -13.49 24.30
C VAL A 127 12.63 -14.10 25.17
N TYR A 128 12.45 -15.42 25.09
CA TYR A 128 11.56 -16.14 25.98
C TYR A 128 12.18 -16.22 27.37
N VAL A 129 11.71 -15.40 28.30
CA VAL A 129 12.10 -15.50 29.72
C VAL A 129 11.31 -16.66 30.33
N ARG A 130 11.87 -17.88 30.23
CA ARG A 130 11.55 -18.96 31.17
C ARG A 130 12.59 -18.83 32.28
N GLU A 131 12.10 -18.80 33.53
CA GLU A 131 12.85 -18.71 34.79
C GLU A 131 13.06 -17.29 35.35
N SER A 132 12.16 -16.90 36.24
CA SER A 132 12.55 -16.51 37.59
C SER A 132 11.49 -17.08 38.54
N GLU A 133 11.86 -18.12 39.29
CA GLU A 133 11.41 -18.24 40.67
C GLU A 133 11.73 -16.95 41.44
#